data_AF-A0A444UV92-F1
#
_entry.id   AF-A0A444UV92-F1
#
_cell.length_a   1.000
_cell.length_b   1.000
_cell.length_c   1.000
_cell.angle_alpha   90.00
_cell.angle_beta   90.00
_cell.angle_gamma   90.00
#
_symmetry.space_group_name_H-M   'P 1'
#
loop_
_entity.id
_entity.type
_entity.pdbx_description
1 polymer ?
#
loop_
_entity_poly.entity_id
_entity_poly.type
_entity_poly.pdbx_seq_one_letter_code
_entity_poly.pdbx_strand_id
1 'polypeptide(L)'
;MCVNTEWGAFGERGELEEFRLEYDRIVDETSTNSGQQLYEKIISGKYMGELVRLVLLKLVNENLLFNGEASDILKTRGSFETRFVSQIESDSGDRKQIYNILTLLGLLPSELDCDIVRLACESVSTRAAHMCGAGLGGIINHMREQRSEEVLKITVGVDGSVYKLHPKPKRISFFYEQASRKAATKSKAAAKRTQRGSSNVFSMFEQSQIQEFKEHEASISKTVSQCVCALGKLNVNDDELEEMLKEGKGPINFTVFLTLFGEKLNGTDPEDIILNAFKLFDPNGTGAVNKDEFKRLLMTQADKFTAEEVGI
;
A
#
# COMPACT_ATOMS: atom_id res chain seq x y z
N MET A 1 19.67 3.08 18.15
CA MET A 1 19.46 1.75 17.53
C MET A 1 18.05 1.73 16.96
N CYS A 2 17.87 1.30 15.71
CA CYS A 2 16.53 1.04 15.17
C CYS A 2 16.02 -0.31 15.71
N VAL A 3 14.70 -0.46 15.88
CA VAL A 3 14.08 -1.70 16.33
C VAL A 3 12.99 -2.07 15.33
N ASN A 4 13.17 -3.21 14.66
CA ASN A 4 12.05 -3.89 14.01
C ASN A 4 11.20 -4.55 15.10
N THR A 5 9.90 -4.25 15.12
CA THR A 5 8.98 -4.71 16.16
C THR A 5 8.33 -6.06 15.84
N GLU A 6 8.34 -6.49 14.57
CA GLU A 6 7.56 -7.63 14.05
C GLU A 6 6.12 -7.69 14.57
N TRP A 7 5.49 -6.52 14.73
CA TRP A 7 4.19 -6.33 15.39
C TRP A 7 3.02 -7.09 14.75
N GLY A 8 3.20 -7.69 13.55
CA GLY A 8 2.22 -8.57 12.94
C GLY A 8 1.90 -9.80 13.79
N ALA A 9 2.87 -10.28 14.56
CA ALA A 9 2.76 -11.39 15.52
C ALA A 9 2.05 -11.02 16.84
N PHE A 10 1.55 -9.80 16.99
CA PHE A 10 0.78 -9.44 18.19
C PHE A 10 -0.54 -10.25 18.25
N GLY A 11 -0.91 -10.71 19.46
CA GLY A 11 -2.10 -11.51 19.71
C GLY A 11 -1.90 -13.03 19.69
N GLU A 12 -0.73 -13.53 19.27
CA GLU A 12 -0.43 -14.98 19.19
C GLU A 12 -0.51 -15.71 20.54
N ARG A 13 -0.52 -15.00 21.68
CA ARG A 13 -0.67 -15.59 23.02
C ARG A 13 -2.06 -15.34 23.62
N GLY A 14 -3.00 -14.86 22.79
CA GLY A 14 -4.37 -14.54 23.16
C GLY A 14 -4.63 -13.05 23.43
N GLU A 15 -3.63 -12.17 23.28
CA GLU A 15 -3.75 -10.73 23.60
C GLU A 15 -4.78 -9.98 22.72
N LEU A 16 -5.23 -10.59 21.63
CA LEU A 16 -6.24 -10.06 20.72
C LEU A 16 -7.58 -10.82 20.74
N GLU A 17 -7.73 -11.87 21.54
CA GLU A 17 -8.85 -12.81 21.37
C GLU A 17 -10.23 -12.19 21.62
N GLU A 18 -10.33 -11.19 22.51
CA GLU A 18 -11.54 -10.37 22.74
C GLU A 18 -11.90 -9.48 21.53
N PHE A 19 -10.92 -9.14 20.68
CA PHE A 19 -11.07 -8.26 19.51
C PHE A 19 -11.23 -9.03 18.19
N ARG A 20 -10.97 -10.34 18.19
CA ARG A 20 -11.14 -11.21 17.01
C ARG A 20 -12.62 -11.54 16.79
N LEU A 21 -13.09 -11.29 15.58
CA LEU A 21 -14.39 -11.73 15.07
C LEU A 21 -14.30 -13.15 14.52
N GLU A 22 -15.45 -13.77 14.25
CA GLU A 22 -15.53 -15.09 13.58
C GLU A 22 -14.74 -15.11 12.25
N TYR A 23 -14.80 -14.03 11.47
CA TYR A 23 -14.07 -13.87 10.20
C TYR A 23 -12.54 -13.91 10.39
N ASP A 24 -12.01 -13.35 11.48
CA ASP A 24 -10.57 -13.35 11.78
C ASP A 24 -10.05 -14.72 12.25
N ARG A 25 -10.96 -15.60 12.67
CA ARG A 25 -10.65 -17.01 12.98
C ARG A 25 -10.64 -17.82 11.68
N ILE A 26 -11.67 -17.67 10.83
CA ILE A 26 -11.73 -18.33 9.51
C ILE A 26 -10.54 -17.94 8.61
N VAL A 27 -10.16 -16.65 8.55
CA VAL A 27 -8.99 -16.19 7.78
C VAL A 27 -7.68 -16.82 8.27
N ASP A 28 -7.57 -16.97 9.59
CA ASP A 28 -6.39 -17.52 10.26
C ASP A 28 -6.28 -19.04 10.09
N GLU A 29 -7.33 -19.78 10.45
CA GLU A 29 -7.44 -21.23 10.32
C GLU A 29 -7.20 -21.72 8.88
N THR A 30 -7.64 -20.95 7.89
CA THR A 30 -7.42 -21.28 6.48
C THR A 30 -6.07 -20.76 5.93
N SER A 31 -5.31 -19.96 6.68
CA SER A 31 -4.03 -19.41 6.23
C SER A 31 -2.90 -20.45 6.21
N THR A 32 -1.83 -20.17 5.46
CA THR A 32 -0.61 -21.00 5.47
C THR A 32 0.17 -20.92 6.80
N ASN A 33 -0.17 -19.97 7.66
CA ASN A 33 0.47 -19.69 8.94
C ASN A 33 -0.58 -19.55 10.05
N SER A 34 -1.48 -20.54 10.19
CA SER A 34 -2.53 -20.54 11.21
C SER A 34 -1.96 -20.38 12.62
N GLY A 35 -2.59 -19.53 13.43
CA GLY A 35 -2.12 -19.17 14.77
C GLY A 35 -0.98 -18.16 14.81
N GLN A 36 -0.48 -17.68 13.66
CA GLN A 36 0.61 -16.71 13.54
C GLN A 36 0.19 -15.43 12.82
N GLN A 37 0.92 -14.33 12.99
CA GLN A 37 0.68 -13.03 12.34
C GLN A 37 -0.78 -12.52 12.52
N LEU A 38 -1.36 -12.75 13.71
CA LEU A 38 -2.80 -12.52 13.95
C LEU A 38 -3.20 -11.04 13.82
N TYR A 39 -2.33 -10.12 14.22
CA TYR A 39 -2.56 -8.69 14.04
C TYR A 39 -2.42 -8.27 12.56
N GLU A 40 -1.44 -8.81 11.83
CA GLU A 40 -1.27 -8.60 10.38
C GLU A 40 -2.52 -9.02 9.59
N LYS A 41 -3.15 -10.13 10.00
CA LYS A 41 -4.38 -10.66 9.41
C LYS A 41 -5.59 -9.73 9.56
N ILE A 42 -5.61 -8.89 10.59
CA ILE A 42 -6.67 -7.89 10.81
C ILE A 42 -6.43 -6.60 10.00
N ILE A 43 -5.16 -6.20 9.82
CA ILE A 43 -4.82 -4.86 9.29
C ILE A 43 -4.35 -4.82 7.82
N SER A 44 -3.78 -5.91 7.30
CA SER A 44 -3.02 -5.85 6.04
C SER A 44 -3.83 -6.12 4.77
N GLY A 45 -3.35 -5.56 3.65
CA GLY A 45 -4.00 -5.70 2.35
C GLY A 45 -4.01 -7.12 1.77
N LYS A 46 -3.27 -8.05 2.36
CA LYS A 46 -3.26 -9.47 1.96
C LYS A 46 -4.54 -10.20 2.38
N TYR A 47 -5.22 -9.75 3.44
CA TYR A 47 -6.39 -10.45 4.02
C TYR A 47 -7.66 -9.58 4.05
N MET A 48 -7.55 -8.25 3.92
CA MET A 48 -8.69 -7.32 3.96
C MET A 48 -9.82 -7.68 3.00
N GLY A 49 -9.52 -8.03 1.74
CA GLY A 49 -10.52 -8.48 0.77
C GLY A 49 -11.23 -9.79 1.16
N GLU A 50 -10.50 -10.76 1.72
CA GLU A 50 -11.07 -12.03 2.21
C GLU A 50 -11.95 -11.81 3.45
N LEU A 51 -11.57 -10.91 4.36
CA LEU A 51 -12.42 -10.49 5.49
C LEU A 51 -13.75 -9.90 5.00
N VAL A 52 -13.72 -9.01 3.98
CA VAL A 52 -14.95 -8.51 3.35
C VAL A 52 -15.75 -9.66 2.73
N ARG A 53 -15.11 -10.56 1.96
CA ARG A 53 -15.79 -11.71 1.32
C ARG A 53 -16.56 -12.56 2.33
N LEU A 54 -15.97 -12.84 3.50
CA LEU A 54 -16.60 -13.64 4.56
C LEU A 54 -17.78 -12.90 5.21
N VAL A 55 -17.68 -11.59 5.42
CA VAL A 55 -18.82 -10.75 5.86
C VAL A 55 -19.95 -10.80 4.83
N LEU A 56 -19.65 -10.61 3.54
CA LEU A 56 -20.66 -10.68 2.48
C LEU A 56 -21.33 -12.06 2.41
N LEU A 57 -20.56 -13.16 2.48
CA LEU A 57 -21.14 -14.51 2.51
C LEU A 57 -22.04 -14.75 3.73
N LYS A 58 -21.71 -14.21 4.91
CA LYS A 58 -22.60 -14.33 6.07
C LYS A 58 -23.91 -13.57 5.86
N LEU A 59 -23.84 -12.33 5.35
CA LEU A 59 -25.04 -11.54 5.02
C LEU A 59 -25.92 -12.24 3.97
N VAL A 60 -25.33 -12.92 2.98
CA VAL A 60 -26.09 -13.75 2.04
C VAL A 60 -26.73 -14.95 2.74
N ASN A 61 -25.97 -15.71 3.54
CA ASN A 61 -26.50 -16.88 4.26
C ASN A 61 -27.63 -16.52 5.26
N GLU A 62 -27.64 -15.29 5.79
CA GLU A 62 -28.71 -14.74 6.65
C GLU A 62 -29.87 -14.11 5.85
N ASN A 63 -29.84 -14.19 4.51
CA ASN A 63 -30.81 -13.59 3.58
C ASN A 63 -30.95 -12.06 3.71
N LEU A 64 -29.84 -11.38 4.01
CA LEU A 64 -29.72 -9.93 4.13
C LEU A 64 -29.03 -9.28 2.92
N LEU A 65 -28.52 -10.07 1.97
CA LEU A 65 -27.81 -9.62 0.77
C LEU A 65 -28.07 -10.57 -0.40
N PHE A 66 -28.17 -10.03 -1.62
CA PHE A 66 -28.40 -10.75 -2.89
C PHE A 66 -29.59 -11.75 -2.86
N ASN A 67 -30.63 -11.47 -2.06
CA ASN A 67 -31.79 -12.36 -1.83
C ASN A 67 -31.41 -13.80 -1.39
N GLY A 68 -30.27 -13.97 -0.72
CA GLY A 68 -29.79 -15.27 -0.26
C GLY A 68 -28.98 -16.07 -1.28
N GLU A 69 -28.78 -15.56 -2.50
CA GLU A 69 -28.06 -16.27 -3.57
C GLU A 69 -26.63 -15.72 -3.78
N ALA A 70 -25.63 -16.48 -3.31
CA ALA A 70 -24.22 -16.19 -3.61
C ALA A 70 -23.83 -16.81 -4.97
N SER A 71 -23.07 -16.05 -5.77
CA SER A 71 -22.38 -16.58 -6.95
C SER A 71 -21.25 -17.54 -6.55
N ASP A 72 -20.88 -18.46 -7.44
CA ASP A 72 -19.77 -19.40 -7.18
C ASP A 72 -18.40 -18.69 -7.13
N ILE A 73 -18.28 -17.53 -7.78
CA ILE A 73 -17.12 -16.64 -7.64
C ILE A 73 -17.06 -16.10 -6.20
N LEU A 74 -18.17 -15.58 -5.64
CA LEU A 74 -18.18 -15.07 -4.26
C LEU A 74 -17.91 -16.17 -3.23
N LYS A 75 -18.37 -17.41 -3.47
CA LYS A 75 -18.06 -18.60 -2.64
C LYS A 75 -16.58 -18.97 -2.66
N THR A 76 -15.88 -18.72 -3.76
CA THR A 76 -14.45 -19.04 -3.94
C THR A 76 -13.57 -18.13 -3.07
N ARG A 77 -12.61 -18.71 -2.34
CA ARG A 77 -11.66 -17.98 -1.49
C ARG A 77 -10.78 -17.02 -2.29
N GLY A 78 -10.54 -15.81 -1.77
CA GLY A 78 -9.66 -14.82 -2.40
C GLY A 78 -10.23 -14.13 -3.64
N SER A 79 -11.46 -14.46 -4.07
CA SER A 79 -12.10 -13.84 -5.24
C SER A 79 -12.42 -12.36 -5.05
N PHE A 80 -12.58 -11.92 -3.80
CA PHE A 80 -12.75 -10.51 -3.46
C PHE A 80 -11.40 -9.90 -3.11
N GLU A 81 -10.71 -9.36 -4.10
CA GLU A 81 -9.41 -8.71 -3.93
C GLU A 81 -9.52 -7.39 -3.15
N THR A 82 -8.50 -7.04 -2.37
CA THR A 82 -8.44 -5.76 -1.63
C THR A 82 -8.50 -4.52 -2.54
N ARG A 83 -8.14 -4.63 -3.83
CA ARG A 83 -8.36 -3.53 -4.79
C ARG A 83 -9.84 -3.18 -4.95
N PHE A 84 -10.75 -4.16 -4.84
CA PHE A 84 -12.19 -3.90 -4.89
C PHE A 84 -12.65 -3.10 -3.68
N VAL A 85 -12.09 -3.33 -2.49
CA VAL A 85 -12.40 -2.54 -1.27
C VAL A 85 -12.09 -1.06 -1.51
N SER A 86 -10.86 -0.76 -1.96
CA SER A 86 -10.46 0.61 -2.31
C SER A 86 -11.32 1.22 -3.42
N GLN A 87 -11.67 0.44 -4.45
CA GLN A 87 -12.51 0.91 -5.56
C GLN A 87 -13.96 1.19 -5.13
N ILE A 88 -14.56 0.32 -4.31
CA ILE A 88 -15.92 0.48 -3.79
C ILE A 88 -16.03 1.70 -2.87
N GLU A 89 -15.01 1.95 -2.04
CA GLU A 89 -14.97 3.16 -1.22
C GLU A 89 -14.67 4.43 -2.02
N SER A 90 -14.04 4.31 -3.20
CA SER A 90 -13.71 5.45 -4.07
C SER A 90 -14.87 5.85 -4.96
N ASP A 91 -15.82 4.94 -5.16
CA ASP A 91 -16.95 5.11 -6.07
C ASP A 91 -17.72 6.39 -5.75
N SER A 92 -18.06 7.12 -6.81
CA SER A 92 -18.89 8.31 -6.74
C SER A 92 -20.34 7.95 -6.42
N GLY A 93 -21.15 8.96 -6.08
CA GLY A 93 -22.56 8.77 -5.69
C GLY A 93 -23.48 8.19 -6.77
N ASP A 94 -22.97 7.88 -7.95
CA ASP A 94 -23.66 7.20 -9.05
C ASP A 94 -23.46 5.67 -9.05
N ARG A 95 -22.74 5.11 -8.07
CA ARG A 95 -22.61 3.67 -7.77
C ARG A 95 -22.14 2.78 -8.94
N LYS A 96 -21.50 3.33 -9.96
CA LYS A 96 -21.13 2.57 -11.18
C LYS A 96 -19.98 1.60 -10.92
N GLN A 97 -19.01 1.98 -10.09
CA GLN A 97 -17.81 1.19 -9.85
C GLN A 97 -18.15 -0.08 -9.06
N ILE A 98 -18.98 0.05 -8.01
CA ILE A 98 -19.48 -1.10 -7.24
C ILE A 98 -20.38 -2.02 -8.08
N TYR A 99 -21.28 -1.47 -8.89
CA TYR A 99 -22.14 -2.28 -9.77
C TYR A 99 -21.32 -3.12 -10.75
N ASN A 100 -20.29 -2.53 -11.36
CA ASN A 100 -19.38 -3.23 -12.28
C ASN A 100 -18.56 -4.33 -11.58
N ILE A 101 -18.10 -4.09 -10.34
CA ILE A 101 -17.36 -5.08 -9.54
C ILE A 101 -18.26 -6.26 -9.16
N LEU A 102 -19.48 -6.01 -8.69
CA LEU A 102 -20.44 -7.07 -8.34
C LEU A 102 -20.90 -7.85 -9.58
N THR A 103 -21.09 -7.18 -10.72
CA THR A 103 -21.35 -7.83 -12.02
C THR A 103 -20.18 -8.74 -12.44
N LEU A 104 -18.93 -8.31 -12.25
CA LEU A 104 -17.73 -9.12 -12.52
C LEU A 104 -17.62 -10.34 -11.59
N LEU A 105 -18.12 -10.22 -10.35
CA LEU A 105 -18.28 -11.34 -9.41
C LEU A 105 -19.51 -12.22 -9.72
N GLY A 106 -20.21 -12.01 -10.85
CA GLY A 106 -21.33 -12.83 -11.29
C GLY A 106 -22.63 -12.59 -10.50
N LEU A 107 -22.83 -11.37 -9.99
CA LEU A 107 -23.99 -10.97 -9.19
C LEU A 107 -24.79 -9.88 -9.92
N LEU A 108 -26.10 -9.79 -9.68
CA LEU A 108 -26.98 -8.72 -10.17
C LEU A 108 -27.52 -7.92 -8.98
N PRO A 109 -26.79 -6.89 -8.50
CA PRO A 109 -27.13 -6.19 -7.26
C PRO A 109 -28.26 -5.18 -7.45
N SER A 110 -29.08 -5.02 -6.42
CA SER A 110 -29.92 -3.83 -6.25
C SER A 110 -29.10 -2.64 -5.72
N GLU A 111 -29.68 -1.43 -5.71
CA GLU A 111 -29.06 -0.27 -5.05
C GLU A 111 -28.77 -0.52 -3.56
N LEU A 112 -29.64 -1.28 -2.88
CA LEU A 112 -29.48 -1.62 -1.46
C LEU A 112 -28.32 -2.60 -1.26
N ASP A 113 -28.16 -3.60 -2.14
CA ASP A 113 -27.01 -4.51 -2.07
C ASP A 113 -25.69 -3.75 -2.25
N CYS A 114 -25.65 -2.77 -3.16
CA CYS A 114 -24.49 -1.88 -3.33
C CYS A 114 -24.19 -1.08 -2.05
N ASP A 115 -25.20 -0.49 -1.41
CA ASP A 115 -25.00 0.28 -0.18
C ASP A 115 -24.56 -0.61 1.00
N ILE A 116 -25.07 -1.85 1.10
CA ILE A 116 -24.65 -2.84 2.11
C ILE A 116 -23.21 -3.32 1.86
N VAL A 117 -22.86 -3.68 0.62
CA VAL A 117 -21.51 -4.09 0.25
C VAL A 117 -20.50 -2.96 0.50
N ARG A 118 -20.88 -1.70 0.19
CA ARG A 118 -20.07 -0.54 0.53
C ARG A 118 -19.89 -0.41 2.04
N LEU A 119 -20.95 -0.54 2.83
CA LEU A 119 -20.87 -0.49 4.30
C LEU A 119 -19.97 -1.61 4.87
N ALA A 120 -19.98 -2.82 4.28
CA ALA A 120 -19.10 -3.92 4.67
C ALA A 120 -17.62 -3.59 4.39
N CYS A 121 -17.30 -3.09 3.18
CA CYS A 121 -15.97 -2.56 2.85
C CYS A 121 -15.52 -1.48 3.85
N GLU A 122 -16.36 -0.45 4.05
CA GLU A 122 -16.09 0.67 4.96
C GLU A 122 -15.86 0.22 6.41
N SER A 123 -16.56 -0.83 6.86
CA SER A 123 -16.43 -1.35 8.22
C SER A 123 -15.12 -2.10 8.43
N VAL A 124 -14.75 -2.99 7.49
CA VAL A 124 -13.50 -3.77 7.58
C VAL A 124 -12.27 -2.86 7.46
N SER A 125 -12.26 -1.93 6.50
CA SER A 125 -11.15 -0.99 6.30
C SER A 125 -10.98 -0.03 7.47
N THR A 126 -12.09 0.46 8.04
CA THR A 126 -12.08 1.37 9.19
C THR A 126 -11.60 0.65 10.45
N ARG A 127 -11.96 -0.62 10.64
CA ARG A 127 -11.41 -1.45 11.73
C ARG A 127 -9.90 -1.65 11.57
N ALA A 128 -9.43 -2.01 10.38
CA ALA A 128 -8.01 -2.14 10.09
C ALA A 128 -7.23 -0.83 10.37
N ALA A 129 -7.80 0.32 9.97
CA ALA A 129 -7.27 1.65 10.25
C ALA A 129 -7.20 1.97 11.76
N HIS A 130 -8.25 1.66 12.52
CA HIS A 130 -8.29 1.87 13.98
C HIS A 130 -7.25 1.01 14.70
N MET A 131 -7.16 -0.29 14.35
CA MET A 131 -6.19 -1.21 14.94
C MET A 131 -4.76 -0.72 14.69
N CYS A 132 -4.40 -0.47 13.43
CA CYS A 132 -3.09 0.08 13.04
C CYS A 132 -2.75 1.38 13.79
N GLY A 133 -3.72 2.29 13.93
CA GLY A 133 -3.58 3.51 14.72
C GLY A 133 -3.34 3.26 16.21
N ALA A 134 -4.01 2.26 16.80
CA ALA A 134 -3.82 1.89 18.21
C ALA A 134 -2.43 1.31 18.48
N GLY A 135 -1.96 0.37 17.64
CA GLY A 135 -0.61 -0.20 17.77
C GLY A 135 0.48 0.86 17.62
N LEU A 136 0.32 1.80 16.68
CA LEU A 136 1.27 2.89 16.49
C LEU A 136 1.21 3.90 17.65
N GLY A 137 0.02 4.16 18.18
CA GLY A 137 -0.17 4.93 19.41
C GLY A 137 0.57 4.31 20.61
N GLY A 138 0.58 2.98 20.72
CA GLY A 138 1.39 2.25 21.71
C GLY A 138 2.88 2.53 21.57
N ILE A 139 3.43 2.43 20.34
CA ILE A 139 4.84 2.72 20.05
C ILE A 139 5.18 4.19 20.38
N ILE A 140 4.36 5.14 19.94
CA ILE A 140 4.59 6.58 20.15
C ILE A 140 4.49 6.96 21.64
N ASN A 141 3.50 6.42 22.38
CA ASN A 141 3.40 6.65 23.82
C ASN A 141 4.60 6.08 24.58
N HIS A 142 5.04 4.86 24.25
CA HIS A 142 6.25 4.29 24.83
C HIS A 142 7.50 5.14 24.53
N MET A 143 7.68 5.60 23.29
CA MET A 143 8.78 6.50 22.92
C MET A 143 8.73 7.84 23.68
N ARG A 144 7.54 8.40 23.89
CA ARG A 144 7.32 9.62 24.67
C ARG A 144 7.73 9.42 26.13
N GLU A 145 7.26 8.35 26.75
CA GLU A 145 7.48 8.02 28.16
C GLU A 145 8.96 7.68 28.44
N GLN A 146 9.63 6.92 27.57
CA GLN A 146 11.07 6.66 27.68
C GLN A 146 11.94 7.92 27.58
N ARG A 147 11.41 9.01 27.02
CA ARG A 147 12.10 10.31 26.93
C ARG A 147 11.62 11.34 27.97
N SER A 148 10.62 10.99 28.78
CA SER A 148 9.94 11.91 29.71
C SER A 148 9.41 13.19 29.04
N GLU A 149 9.01 13.12 27.76
CA GLU A 149 8.45 14.26 27.03
C GLU A 149 6.94 14.41 27.31
N GLU A 150 6.47 15.61 27.65
CA GLU A 150 5.02 15.86 27.78
C GLU A 150 4.29 15.73 26.43
N VAL A 151 4.94 16.21 25.36
CA VAL A 151 4.44 16.17 23.98
C VAL A 151 5.56 15.74 23.03
N LEU A 152 5.54 14.48 22.59
CA LEU A 152 6.48 13.96 21.60
C LEU A 152 6.09 14.42 20.18
N LYS A 153 6.98 15.18 19.53
CA LYS A 153 6.86 15.53 18.12
C LYS A 153 7.66 14.55 17.27
N ILE A 154 6.97 13.73 16.49
CA ILE A 154 7.56 12.68 15.65
C ILE A 154 6.98 12.69 14.23
N THR A 155 7.81 12.34 13.24
CA THR A 155 7.39 12.05 11.86
C THR A 155 7.43 10.55 11.65
N VAL A 156 6.34 9.97 11.14
CA VAL A 156 6.26 8.54 10.81
C VAL A 156 6.36 8.38 9.29
N GLY A 157 7.38 7.67 8.82
CA GLY A 157 7.47 7.24 7.43
C GLY A 157 6.51 6.07 7.18
N VAL A 158 5.72 6.12 6.10
CA VAL A 158 4.71 5.10 5.79
C VAL A 158 4.78 4.74 4.31
N ASP A 159 4.85 3.44 4.03
CA ASP A 159 4.62 2.83 2.72
C ASP A 159 3.54 1.72 2.84
N GLY A 160 3.14 1.13 1.72
CA GLY A 160 2.09 0.12 1.62
C GLY A 160 1.05 0.51 0.57
N SER A 161 0.72 -0.44 -0.32
CA SER A 161 -0.28 -0.24 -1.38
C SER A 161 -1.64 0.19 -0.83
N VAL A 162 -2.11 -0.42 0.27
CA VAL A 162 -3.36 -0.02 0.94
C VAL A 162 -3.30 1.43 1.40
N TYR A 163 -2.23 1.85 2.08
CA TYR A 163 -2.12 3.23 2.59
C TYR A 163 -2.06 4.27 1.46
N LYS A 164 -1.45 3.92 0.32
CA LYS A 164 -1.36 4.77 -0.88
C LYS A 164 -2.65 4.82 -1.70
N LEU A 165 -3.40 3.72 -1.78
CA LEU A 165 -4.52 3.54 -2.73
C LEU A 165 -5.91 3.60 -2.08
N HIS A 166 -6.03 3.43 -0.75
CA HIS A 166 -7.32 3.47 -0.09
C HIS A 166 -7.87 4.92 -0.10
N PRO A 167 -9.11 5.16 -0.58
CA PRO A 167 -9.62 6.50 -0.89
C PRO A 167 -9.94 7.35 0.35
N LYS A 168 -10.03 6.73 1.52
CA LYS A 168 -10.10 7.40 2.83
C LYS A 168 -8.79 7.27 3.61
N PRO A 169 -7.62 7.71 3.10
CA PRO A 169 -6.42 7.76 3.93
C PRO A 169 -6.62 8.78 5.06
N LYS A 170 -7.55 9.72 4.85
CA LYS A 170 -8.07 10.66 5.85
C LYS A 170 -8.78 10.01 7.05
N ARG A 171 -9.25 8.75 7.00
CA ARG A 171 -9.80 8.09 8.21
C ARG A 171 -8.67 7.66 9.16
N ILE A 172 -7.58 7.09 8.61
CA ILE A 172 -6.33 6.89 9.34
C ILE A 172 -5.81 8.25 9.81
N SER A 173 -5.75 9.26 8.92
CA SER A 173 -5.27 10.59 9.28
C SER A 173 -6.14 11.30 10.31
N PHE A 174 -7.43 10.95 10.50
CA PHE A 174 -8.27 11.59 11.52
C PHE A 174 -7.91 11.16 12.95
N PHE A 175 -7.40 9.94 13.13
CA PHE A 175 -6.84 9.49 14.41
C PHE A 175 -5.46 10.11 14.66
N TYR A 176 -4.59 10.11 13.64
CA TYR A 176 -3.34 10.89 13.70
C TYR A 176 -3.61 12.36 14.00
N GLU A 177 -4.63 12.98 13.39
CA GLU A 177 -4.96 14.40 13.51
C GLU A 177 -5.74 14.73 14.80
N GLN A 178 -6.37 13.78 15.48
CA GLN A 178 -6.83 14.00 16.86
C GLN A 178 -5.69 13.83 17.87
N ALA A 179 -4.76 12.88 17.66
CA ALA A 179 -3.54 12.78 18.45
C ALA A 179 -2.55 13.93 18.21
N SER A 180 -2.59 14.56 17.03
CA SER A 180 -1.66 15.58 16.55
C SER A 180 -2.40 16.84 16.05
N ARG A 181 -3.41 17.31 16.80
CA ARG A 181 -4.28 18.42 16.36
C ARG A 181 -3.68 19.83 16.46
N LYS A 182 -2.39 19.96 16.12
CA LYS A 182 -1.70 21.22 15.81
C LYS A 182 -0.81 21.07 14.55
N ALA A 183 -1.45 21.26 13.40
CA ALA A 183 -0.90 21.64 12.08
C ALA A 183 -0.11 20.60 11.23
N ALA A 184 -0.75 20.14 10.13
CA ALA A 184 -0.52 20.58 8.74
C ALA A 184 0.93 20.88 8.22
N THR A 185 1.37 20.60 6.97
CA THR A 185 1.14 19.54 5.93
C THR A 185 1.83 19.89 4.58
N LYS A 186 2.64 18.97 4.00
CA LYS A 186 2.89 18.69 2.54
C LYS A 186 3.66 19.72 1.67
N SER A 187 4.54 19.35 0.70
CA SER A 187 5.28 18.14 0.22
C SER A 187 6.32 18.64 -0.87
N LYS A 188 7.00 18.03 -1.88
CA LYS A 188 7.42 16.69 -2.43
C LYS A 188 8.37 16.86 -3.69
N ALA A 189 9.57 16.22 -3.74
CA ALA A 189 10.43 15.92 -4.94
C ALA A 189 11.03 17.14 -5.74
N ALA A 190 12.00 17.05 -6.69
CA ALA A 190 12.62 15.95 -7.50
C ALA A 190 14.15 16.17 -7.85
N ALA A 191 14.77 15.43 -8.80
CA ALA A 191 16.24 15.47 -9.10
C ALA A 191 16.71 14.95 -10.51
N LYS A 192 18.01 15.09 -10.86
CA LYS A 192 18.74 14.47 -12.03
C LYS A 192 20.03 13.72 -11.59
N ARG A 193 20.49 12.53 -12.07
CA ARG A 193 20.30 11.64 -13.26
C ARG A 193 21.32 11.85 -14.41
N THR A 194 22.14 10.92 -14.96
CA THR A 194 22.61 9.50 -14.73
C THR A 194 23.79 9.19 -15.69
N GLN A 195 24.70 8.22 -15.41
CA GLN A 195 25.61 7.58 -16.40
C GLN A 195 25.87 6.07 -16.11
N ARG A 196 26.42 5.30 -17.07
CA ARG A 196 26.24 3.83 -17.21
C ARG A 196 27.45 2.93 -16.89
N GLY A 197 27.15 1.67 -16.53
CA GLY A 197 28.01 0.49 -16.62
C GLY A 197 27.22 -0.75 -17.11
N SER A 198 27.89 -1.77 -17.64
CA SER A 198 27.31 -3.06 -18.09
C SER A 198 27.80 -4.22 -17.21
N SER A 199 27.21 -5.42 -17.16
CA SER A 199 26.31 -6.10 -18.11
C SER A 199 25.45 -7.18 -17.41
N ASN A 200 24.59 -7.88 -18.19
CA ASN A 200 23.69 -8.98 -17.78
C ASN A 200 22.49 -8.57 -16.91
N VAL A 201 21.30 -8.52 -17.53
CA VAL A 201 20.07 -7.97 -16.92
C VAL A 201 19.53 -8.81 -15.76
N PHE A 202 19.71 -10.13 -15.78
CA PHE A 202 19.19 -11.01 -14.73
C PHE A 202 19.95 -10.89 -13.39
N SER A 203 21.13 -10.26 -13.37
CA SER A 203 21.84 -9.90 -12.13
C SER A 203 21.39 -8.56 -11.52
N MET A 204 20.41 -7.87 -12.13
CA MET A 204 19.84 -6.63 -11.60
C MET A 204 18.61 -6.84 -10.70
N PHE A 205 18.13 -8.07 -10.57
CA PHE A 205 16.90 -8.42 -9.86
C PHE A 205 17.10 -9.69 -9.02
N GLU A 206 16.42 -9.79 -7.89
CA GLU A 206 16.45 -11.02 -7.09
C GLU A 206 15.67 -12.16 -7.76
N GLN A 207 16.00 -13.42 -7.45
CA GLN A 207 15.26 -14.57 -7.98
C GLN A 207 13.78 -14.59 -7.56
N SER A 208 13.46 -14.04 -6.39
CA SER A 208 12.11 -13.74 -5.90
C SER A 208 11.33 -12.86 -6.89
N GLN A 209 11.88 -11.69 -7.22
CA GLN A 209 11.30 -10.72 -8.16
C GLN A 209 11.19 -11.31 -9.58
N ILE A 210 12.23 -12.01 -10.05
CA ILE A 210 12.22 -12.67 -11.37
C ILE A 210 11.13 -13.74 -11.45
N GLN A 211 10.83 -14.44 -10.34
CA GLN A 211 9.77 -15.44 -10.28
C GLN A 211 8.37 -14.78 -10.25
N GLU A 212 8.18 -13.75 -9.43
CA GLU A 212 6.94 -12.95 -9.38
C GLU A 212 6.61 -12.34 -10.76
N PHE A 213 7.63 -11.82 -11.47
CA PHE A 213 7.47 -11.32 -12.84
C PHE A 213 7.15 -12.43 -13.87
N LYS A 214 7.65 -13.66 -13.69
CA LYS A 214 7.33 -14.81 -14.57
C LYS A 214 5.90 -15.32 -14.38
N GLU A 215 5.36 -15.25 -13.18
CA GLU A 215 3.98 -15.67 -12.91
C GLU A 215 2.94 -14.77 -13.62
N HIS A 216 3.37 -13.60 -14.11
CA HIS A 216 2.61 -12.72 -15.01
C HIS A 216 2.92 -12.89 -16.53
N GLU A 217 3.78 -13.83 -16.95
CA GLU A 217 4.24 -13.96 -18.35
C GLU A 217 3.10 -14.31 -19.35
N ALA A 218 1.99 -14.87 -18.87
CA ALA A 218 0.89 -15.39 -19.68
C ALA A 218 0.15 -14.37 -20.58
N SER A 219 0.34 -13.05 -20.43
CA SER A 219 -0.32 -12.05 -21.28
C SER A 219 0.41 -10.70 -21.45
N ILE A 220 1.73 -10.72 -21.67
CA ILE A 220 2.56 -9.50 -21.80
C ILE A 220 1.94 -8.41 -22.71
N SER A 221 1.27 -8.81 -23.82
CA SER A 221 0.58 -7.88 -24.75
C SER A 221 -0.60 -7.09 -24.17
N LYS A 222 -1.10 -7.42 -22.96
CA LYS A 222 -2.18 -6.68 -22.26
C LYS A 222 -1.73 -6.04 -20.95
N THR A 223 -0.51 -6.32 -20.51
CA THR A 223 -0.10 -6.14 -19.10
C THR A 223 0.94 -5.03 -18.91
N VAL A 224 1.42 -4.35 -19.96
CA VAL A 224 2.36 -3.21 -19.81
C VAL A 224 1.80 -2.08 -18.93
N SER A 225 0.53 -1.70 -19.12
CA SER A 225 -0.16 -0.73 -18.25
C SER A 225 -0.23 -1.23 -16.80
N GLN A 226 -0.56 -2.51 -16.59
CA GLN A 226 -0.63 -3.12 -15.26
C GLN A 226 0.74 -3.15 -14.56
N CYS A 227 1.82 -3.48 -15.27
CA CYS A 227 3.18 -3.44 -14.75
C CYS A 227 3.61 -2.02 -14.36
N VAL A 228 3.33 -1.00 -15.18
CA VAL A 228 3.71 0.38 -14.86
C VAL A 228 2.88 0.96 -13.70
N CYS A 229 1.61 0.55 -13.57
CA CYS A 229 0.79 0.84 -12.40
C CYS A 229 1.30 0.14 -11.13
N ALA A 230 1.74 -1.13 -11.20
CA ALA A 230 2.37 -1.85 -10.10
C ALA A 230 3.68 -1.17 -9.64
N LEU A 231 4.42 -0.58 -10.58
CA LEU A 231 5.61 0.23 -10.33
C LEU A 231 5.32 1.69 -9.91
N GLY A 232 4.06 2.03 -9.62
CA GLY A 232 3.68 3.29 -8.97
C GLY A 232 3.47 4.50 -9.89
N LYS A 233 3.60 4.36 -11.22
CA LYS A 233 3.20 5.39 -12.18
C LYS A 233 1.70 5.21 -12.50
N LEU A 234 0.84 5.86 -11.71
CA LEU A 234 -0.61 5.58 -11.71
C LEU A 234 -1.39 6.13 -12.93
N ASN A 235 -0.85 7.14 -13.62
CA ASN A 235 -1.43 7.68 -14.86
C ASN A 235 -0.35 7.65 -15.94
N VAL A 236 -0.43 6.67 -16.85
CA VAL A 236 0.24 6.70 -18.15
C VAL A 236 -0.87 6.86 -19.19
N ASN A 237 -0.82 7.92 -19.98
CA ASN A 237 -1.77 8.11 -21.07
C ASN A 237 -1.45 7.14 -22.22
N ASP A 238 -2.46 6.75 -22.99
CA ASP A 238 -2.28 5.79 -24.09
C ASP A 238 -1.22 6.24 -25.12
N ASP A 239 -1.03 7.55 -25.31
CA ASP A 239 0.04 8.11 -26.15
C ASP A 239 1.45 7.82 -25.60
N GLU A 240 1.68 7.99 -24.29
CA GLU A 240 2.97 7.69 -23.63
C GLU A 240 3.22 6.17 -23.63
N LEU A 241 2.15 5.38 -23.51
CA LEU A 241 2.21 3.92 -23.65
C LEU A 241 2.58 3.52 -25.08
N GLU A 242 1.98 4.14 -26.11
CA GLU A 242 2.33 3.89 -27.51
C GLU A 242 3.78 4.30 -27.84
N GLU A 243 4.30 5.40 -27.31
CA GLU A 243 5.72 5.76 -27.46
C GLU A 243 6.64 4.71 -26.81
N MET A 244 6.33 4.27 -25.59
CA MET A 244 7.08 3.19 -24.91
C MET A 244 7.03 1.86 -25.67
N LEU A 245 5.92 1.55 -26.34
CA LEU A 245 5.81 0.37 -27.21
C LEU A 245 6.61 0.54 -28.51
N LYS A 246 6.71 1.76 -29.06
CA LYS A 246 7.50 2.09 -30.27
C LYS A 246 9.02 2.18 -30.01
N GLU A 247 9.47 2.38 -28.76
CA GLU A 247 10.89 2.21 -28.39
C GLU A 247 11.35 0.74 -28.58
N GLY A 248 10.44 -0.23 -28.55
CA GLY A 248 10.71 -1.66 -28.70
C GLY A 248 11.04 -2.09 -30.14
N LYS A 249 12.26 -2.58 -30.37
CA LYS A 249 12.68 -3.17 -31.65
C LYS A 249 12.12 -4.58 -31.87
N GLY A 250 10.83 -4.66 -32.17
CA GLY A 250 10.11 -5.90 -32.45
C GLY A 250 9.14 -6.32 -31.33
N PRO A 251 8.55 -7.53 -31.40
CA PRO A 251 7.57 -7.99 -30.42
C PRO A 251 8.17 -8.06 -29.02
N ILE A 252 7.60 -7.30 -28.09
CA ILE A 252 8.10 -7.19 -26.72
C ILE A 252 7.80 -8.50 -25.97
N ASN A 253 8.83 -9.32 -25.85
CA ASN A 253 8.86 -10.48 -24.96
C ASN A 253 9.44 -10.11 -23.58
N PHE A 254 9.38 -11.05 -22.64
CA PHE A 254 9.81 -10.85 -21.26
C PHE A 254 11.27 -10.34 -21.14
N THR A 255 12.19 -10.93 -21.90
CA THR A 255 13.60 -10.55 -21.93
C THR A 255 13.82 -9.12 -22.47
N VAL A 256 13.07 -8.71 -23.49
CA VAL A 256 13.11 -7.35 -24.03
C VAL A 256 12.55 -6.34 -23.02
N PHE A 257 11.44 -6.65 -22.35
CA PHE A 257 10.88 -5.83 -21.28
C PHE A 257 11.88 -5.62 -20.14
N LEU A 258 12.45 -6.71 -19.59
CA LEU A 258 13.46 -6.61 -18.53
C LEU A 258 14.69 -5.81 -18.97
N THR A 259 15.14 -5.95 -20.22
CA THR A 259 16.30 -5.21 -20.75
C THR A 259 16.02 -3.71 -20.81
N LEU A 260 14.88 -3.29 -21.40
CA LEU A 260 14.46 -1.89 -21.45
C LEU A 260 14.24 -1.31 -20.05
N PHE A 261 13.74 -2.12 -19.11
CA PHE A 261 13.48 -1.71 -17.73
C PHE A 261 14.77 -1.56 -16.91
N GLY A 262 15.69 -2.52 -16.97
CA GLY A 262 17.02 -2.45 -16.34
C GLY A 262 17.88 -1.30 -16.89
N GLU A 263 17.79 -1.01 -18.20
CA GLU A 263 18.43 0.17 -18.80
C GLU A 263 17.85 1.51 -18.31
N LYS A 264 16.60 1.54 -17.80
CA LYS A 264 15.93 2.71 -17.20
C LYS A 264 16.06 2.78 -15.67
N LEU A 265 16.33 1.66 -14.98
CA LEU A 265 16.53 1.60 -13.51
C LEU A 265 17.97 1.87 -13.02
N ASN A 266 18.97 1.87 -13.91
CA ASN A 266 20.36 2.19 -13.54
C ASN A 266 20.50 3.64 -13.03
N GLY A 267 20.43 3.86 -11.71
CA GLY A 267 20.51 5.20 -11.12
C GLY A 267 20.36 5.32 -9.59
N THR A 268 20.48 4.23 -8.81
CA THR A 268 20.54 4.29 -7.35
C THR A 268 21.97 4.05 -6.87
N ASP A 269 22.52 4.98 -6.10
CA ASP A 269 23.87 4.84 -5.52
C ASP A 269 23.92 3.74 -4.43
N PRO A 270 25.08 3.10 -4.21
CA PRO A 270 25.30 2.16 -3.10
C PRO A 270 24.92 2.71 -1.72
N GLU A 271 24.50 1.83 -0.81
CA GLU A 271 24.03 2.19 0.54
C GLU A 271 25.08 2.99 1.32
N ASP A 272 26.37 2.65 1.22
CA ASP A 272 27.46 3.38 1.87
C ASP A 272 27.62 4.80 1.31
N ILE A 273 27.38 5.01 0.02
CA ILE A 273 27.37 6.35 -0.60
C ILE A 273 26.16 7.15 -0.13
N ILE A 274 24.97 6.53 -0.06
CA ILE A 274 23.75 7.15 0.50
C ILE A 274 23.98 7.56 1.97
N LEU A 275 24.50 6.66 2.80
CA LEU A 275 24.81 6.94 4.20
C LEU A 275 25.89 8.02 4.35
N ASN A 276 26.92 8.05 3.51
CA ASN A 276 27.93 9.10 3.51
C ASN A 276 27.38 10.46 3.05
N ALA A 277 26.41 10.49 2.14
CA ALA A 277 25.70 11.71 1.77
C ALA A 277 24.86 12.25 2.95
N PHE A 278 24.16 11.38 3.70
CA PHE A 278 23.39 11.80 4.87
C PHE A 278 24.26 12.26 6.06
N LYS A 279 25.48 11.73 6.23
CA LYS A 279 26.47 12.25 7.21
C LYS A 279 26.81 13.73 6.99
N LEU A 280 26.62 14.28 5.80
CA LEU A 280 26.83 15.72 5.54
C LEU A 280 25.77 16.60 6.24
N PHE A 281 24.60 16.03 6.53
CA PHE A 281 23.45 16.72 7.14
C PHE A 281 23.18 16.27 8.59
N ASP A 282 23.70 15.10 8.99
CA ASP A 282 23.77 14.61 10.36
C ASP A 282 25.20 14.10 10.68
N PRO A 283 26.18 15.01 10.90
CA PRO A 283 27.58 14.63 11.13
C PRO A 283 27.81 13.81 12.41
N ASN A 284 26.83 13.82 13.32
CA ASN A 284 26.88 13.17 14.62
C ASN A 284 26.14 11.81 14.66
N GLY A 285 25.50 11.40 13.56
CA GLY A 285 24.76 10.13 13.48
C GLY A 285 23.55 10.05 14.43
N THR A 286 22.90 11.18 14.70
CA THR A 286 21.73 11.30 15.57
C THR A 286 20.46 10.68 15.00
N GLY A 287 20.42 10.42 13.69
CA GLY A 287 19.21 10.04 12.95
C GLY A 287 18.26 11.20 12.67
N ALA A 288 18.72 12.45 12.85
CA ALA A 288 17.90 13.65 12.70
C ALA A 288 18.66 14.75 11.94
N VAL A 289 17.94 15.45 11.05
CA VAL A 289 18.46 16.55 10.24
C VAL A 289 17.67 17.83 10.54
N ASN A 290 18.37 18.97 10.65
CA ASN A 290 17.74 20.27 10.92
C ASN A 290 16.84 20.69 9.73
N LYS A 291 15.54 20.83 9.97
CA LYS A 291 14.53 21.14 8.92
C LYS A 291 14.81 22.45 8.20
N ASP A 292 15.18 23.51 8.91
CA ASP A 292 15.33 24.84 8.34
C ASP A 292 16.64 25.00 7.57
N GLU A 293 17.72 24.36 8.04
CA GLU A 293 18.96 24.25 7.29
C GLU A 293 18.81 23.36 6.05
N PHE A 294 18.17 22.20 6.17
CA PHE A 294 17.93 21.32 5.02
C PHE A 294 17.02 21.98 3.99
N LYS A 295 15.97 22.69 4.42
CA LYS A 295 15.12 23.53 3.56
C LYS A 295 15.92 24.64 2.89
N ARG A 296 16.78 25.36 3.63
CA ARG A 296 17.68 26.39 3.07
C ARG A 296 18.59 25.79 1.99
N LEU A 297 19.10 24.58 2.18
CA LEU A 297 19.98 23.91 1.22
C LEU A 297 19.22 23.44 -0.02
N LEU A 298 18.06 22.78 0.12
CA LEU A 298 17.17 22.38 -1.00
C LEU A 298 16.67 23.56 -1.85
N MET A 299 16.55 24.76 -1.26
CA MET A 299 16.15 25.98 -1.95
C MET A 299 17.32 26.81 -2.51
N THR A 300 18.59 26.47 -2.20
CA THR A 300 19.76 27.25 -2.64
C THR A 300 20.80 26.48 -3.45
N GLN A 301 20.89 25.16 -3.30
CA GLN A 301 21.89 24.28 -3.93
C GLN A 301 21.25 23.33 -4.96
N ALA A 302 22.06 22.84 -5.90
CA ALA A 302 21.67 21.89 -6.95
C ALA A 302 20.43 22.34 -7.79
N ASP A 303 19.68 21.37 -8.34
CA ASP A 303 18.36 21.62 -8.93
C ASP A 303 17.40 22.08 -7.80
N LYS A 304 16.93 23.34 -7.88
CA LYS A 304 16.29 24.04 -6.77
C LYS A 304 14.80 23.70 -6.68
N PHE A 305 14.38 23.23 -5.51
CA PHE A 305 12.99 22.89 -5.22
C PHE A 305 12.19 24.17 -4.96
N THR A 306 10.99 24.28 -5.51
CA THR A 306 10.08 25.41 -5.26
C THR A 306 9.47 25.35 -3.84
N ALA A 307 8.87 26.43 -3.37
CA ALA A 307 8.27 26.46 -2.02
C ALA A 307 7.14 25.43 -1.82
N GLU A 308 6.44 25.07 -2.91
CA GLU A 308 5.37 24.06 -2.95
C GLU A 308 5.93 22.61 -3.00
N GLU A 309 7.22 22.47 -3.31
CA GLU A 309 7.97 21.20 -3.37
C GLU A 309 8.81 20.90 -2.11
N VAL A 310 8.90 21.83 -1.14
CA VAL A 310 9.62 21.68 0.14
C VAL A 310 8.69 21.80 1.38
N GLY A 311 7.38 21.68 1.19
CA GLY A 311 6.36 22.00 2.21
C GLY A 311 6.12 20.96 3.33
N ILE A 312 6.99 19.96 3.51
CA ILE A 312 6.85 18.77 4.41
C ILE A 312 6.02 19.06 5.67
#